data_AF-A0A1D2JIH8-F1
#
_entry.id   AF-A0A1D2JIH8-F1
#
_cell.length_a   1.000
_cell.length_b   1.000
_cell.length_c   1.000
_cell.angle_alpha   90.00
_cell.angle_beta   90.00
_cell.angle_gamma   90.00
#
_symmetry.space_group_name_H-M   'P 1'
#
loop_
_entity.id
_entity.type
_entity.pdbx_description
1 polymer ?
#
loop_
_entity_poly.entity_id
_entity_poly.type
_entity_poly.pdbx_seq_one_letter_code
_entity_poly.pdbx_strand_id
1 'polypeptide(L)'
;HLHSTSHRVTIPPLIDRLEGVNRMVRERYSIPYFVAPDPTSVIECLPTCTSESNPPRYFPISQGEYNRIRSMMHYLNPAAEAGGGIAY
;
A
#
# COMPACT_ATOMS: atom_id res chain seq x y z
N HIS A 1 -12.75 -8.79 10.82
CA HIS A 1 -11.34 -8.79 10.37
C HIS A 1 -11.08 -7.54 9.55
N LEU A 2 -9.89 -6.95 9.65
CA LEU A 2 -9.51 -5.75 8.89
C LEU A 2 -8.88 -6.18 7.56
N HIS A 3 -9.26 -5.51 6.47
CA HIS A 3 -8.80 -5.83 5.12
C HIS A 3 -8.17 -4.60 4.47
N SER A 4 -6.96 -4.74 3.95
CA SER A 4 -6.36 -3.75 3.05
C SER A 4 -6.95 -3.93 1.66
N THR A 5 -7.91 -3.08 1.29
CA THR A 5 -8.68 -3.22 0.05
C THR A 5 -7.98 -2.54 -1.13
N SER A 6 -7.91 -3.24 -2.26
CA SER A 6 -7.47 -2.63 -3.53
C SER A 6 -8.48 -1.57 -3.98
N HIS A 7 -7.97 -0.42 -4.41
CA HIS A 7 -8.76 0.68 -4.93
C HIS A 7 -8.02 1.38 -6.08
N ARG A 8 -8.76 2.00 -6.99
CA ARG A 8 -8.22 2.74 -8.13
C ARG A 8 -9.07 3.98 -8.42
N VAL A 9 -8.45 5.02 -8.97
CA VAL A 9 -9.16 6.17 -9.53
C VAL A 9 -9.38 5.91 -11.01
N THR A 10 -10.62 6.00 -11.46
CA THR A 10 -11.00 5.81 -12.88
C THR A 10 -11.51 7.11 -13.48
N ILE A 11 -11.78 7.07 -14.78
CA ILE A 11 -12.45 8.16 -15.50
C ILE A 11 -13.83 8.41 -14.85
N PRO A 12 -14.20 9.68 -14.55
CA PRO A 12 -15.49 10.01 -13.96
C PRO A 12 -16.64 9.73 -14.95
N PRO A 13 -17.84 9.34 -14.47
CA PRO A 13 -18.96 8.93 -15.33
C PRO A 13 -19.68 10.10 -16.03
N LEU A 14 -19.64 11.31 -15.45
CA LEU A 14 -20.27 12.51 -16.03
C LEU A 14 -19.21 13.36 -16.71
N ILE A 15 -19.02 13.13 -18.01
CA ILE A 15 -18.09 13.88 -18.84
C ILE A 15 -18.91 14.84 -19.70
N ASP A 16 -18.75 16.13 -19.46
CA ASP A 16 -19.38 17.21 -20.24
C ASP A 16 -18.66 17.48 -21.58
N ARG A 17 -17.49 16.86 -21.81
CA ARG A 17 -16.68 16.99 -23.05
C ARG A 17 -15.99 15.69 -23.46
N LEU A 18 -16.72 14.69 -23.95
CA LEU A 18 -16.18 13.41 -24.46
C LEU A 18 -15.72 13.49 -25.93
N GLU A 19 -16.17 14.49 -26.68
CA GLU A 19 -15.92 14.63 -28.13
C GLU A 19 -15.50 16.07 -28.48
N GLY A 20 -14.94 16.25 -29.69
CA GLY A 20 -14.52 17.55 -30.23
C GLY A 20 -13.10 17.98 -29.88
N VAL A 21 -12.66 19.10 -30.46
CA VAL A 21 -11.28 19.61 -30.39
C VAL A 21 -10.85 20.00 -28.96
N ASN A 22 -11.81 20.28 -28.08
CA ASN A 22 -11.59 20.70 -26.68
C ASN A 22 -11.97 19.63 -25.66
N ARG A 23 -11.82 18.34 -26.01
CA ARG A 23 -12.12 17.19 -25.13
C ARG A 23 -11.20 17.17 -23.90
N MET A 24 -11.73 17.44 -22.72
CA MET A 24 -10.97 17.40 -21.46
C MET A 24 -11.86 16.99 -20.29
N VAL A 25 -11.34 16.11 -19.43
CA VAL A 25 -11.97 15.79 -18.13
C VAL A 25 -11.72 16.94 -17.17
N ARG A 26 -12.73 17.32 -16.38
CA ARG A 26 -12.57 18.36 -15.35
C ARG A 26 -11.47 17.98 -14.35
N GLU A 27 -10.78 19.00 -13.84
CA GLU A 27 -9.80 18.86 -12.78
C GLU A 27 -10.37 18.15 -11.56
N ARG A 28 -9.57 17.26 -10.96
CA ARG A 28 -9.92 16.50 -9.76
C ARG A 28 -8.81 16.67 -8.74
N TYR A 29 -9.12 17.33 -7.63
CA TYR A 29 -8.20 17.50 -6.52
C TYR A 29 -8.42 16.39 -5.48
N SER A 30 -7.33 15.89 -4.89
CA SER A 30 -7.38 14.95 -3.78
C SER A 30 -6.22 15.21 -2.82
N ILE A 31 -6.48 15.09 -1.53
CA ILE A 31 -5.50 15.30 -0.46
C ILE A 31 -5.48 14.03 0.41
N PRO A 32 -4.68 13.01 0.06
CA PRO A 32 -4.58 11.82 0.90
C PRO A 32 -3.74 12.12 2.14
N TYR A 33 -4.22 11.66 3.30
CA TYR A 33 -3.46 11.65 4.54
C TYR A 33 -3.17 10.21 4.95
N PHE A 34 -1.90 9.82 4.90
CA PHE A 34 -1.46 8.46 5.22
C PHE A 34 -0.97 8.42 6.67
N VAL A 35 -1.54 7.50 7.45
CA VAL A 35 -1.15 7.27 8.85
C VAL A 35 -0.26 6.05 8.91
N ALA A 36 0.84 6.16 9.65
CA ALA A 36 1.77 5.08 9.90
C ALA A 36 2.18 5.06 11.39
N PRO A 37 2.50 3.88 11.94
CA PRO A 37 3.18 3.77 13.23
C PRO A 37 4.57 4.41 13.21
N ASP A 38 5.15 4.63 14.40
CA ASP A 38 6.56 5.01 14.53
C ASP A 38 7.48 4.00 13.81
N PRO A 39 8.56 4.43 13.13
CA PRO A 39 9.42 3.52 12.35
C PRO A 39 10.02 2.36 13.16
N THR A 40 10.23 2.56 14.46
CA THR A 40 10.76 1.56 15.40
C THR A 40 9.67 0.67 16.01
N SER A 41 8.39 0.97 15.78
CA SER A 41 7.29 0.14 16.27
C SER A 41 7.32 -1.25 15.63
N VAL A 42 7.20 -2.28 16.45
CA VAL A 42 7.08 -3.67 16.01
C VAL A 42 5.63 -3.96 15.65
N ILE A 43 5.41 -4.44 14.43
CA ILE A 43 4.11 -4.87 13.93
C ILE A 43 4.04 -6.39 14.05
N GLU A 44 3.14 -6.86 14.92
CA GLU A 44 2.90 -8.28 15.15
C GLU A 44 1.40 -8.57 15.30
N CYS A 45 1.02 -9.85 15.29
CA CYS A 45 -0.38 -10.24 15.45
C CYS A 45 -0.88 -9.90 16.85
N LEU A 46 -1.94 -9.09 16.94
CA LEU A 46 -2.54 -8.75 18.23
C LEU A 46 -3.07 -10.01 18.95
N PRO A 47 -2.97 -10.08 20.29
CA PRO A 47 -3.44 -11.25 21.05
C PRO A 47 -4.90 -11.62 20.80
N THR A 48 -5.75 -10.61 20.55
CA THR A 48 -7.18 -10.81 20.25
C THR A 48 -7.46 -11.28 18.82
N CYS A 49 -6.44 -11.32 17.95
CA CYS A 49 -6.56 -11.71 16.55
C CYS A 49 -6.02 -13.12 16.27
N THR A 50 -5.55 -13.84 17.28
CA THR A 50 -4.92 -15.17 17.16
C THR A 50 -5.56 -16.19 18.12
N SER A 51 -5.52 -17.47 17.75
CA SER A 51 -5.89 -18.62 18.58
C SER A 51 -5.18 -19.88 18.10
N GLU A 52 -5.31 -21.00 18.81
CA GLU A 52 -4.76 -22.29 18.35
C GLU A 52 -5.25 -22.69 16.95
N SER A 53 -6.53 -22.42 16.65
CA SER A 53 -7.14 -22.71 15.34
C SER A 53 -6.87 -21.64 14.28
N ASN A 54 -6.36 -20.47 14.66
CA ASN A 54 -6.02 -19.36 13.77
C ASN A 54 -4.71 -18.70 14.26
N PRO A 55 -3.56 -19.37 14.05
CA PRO A 55 -2.27 -18.84 14.49
C PRO A 55 -1.87 -17.59 13.68
N PRO A 56 -0.90 -16.81 14.16
CA PRO A 56 -0.38 -15.66 13.43
C PRO A 56 0.13 -16.06 12.05
N ARG A 57 -0.28 -15.33 11.02
CA ARG A 57 0.10 -15.63 9.62
C ARG A 57 1.43 -15.04 9.20
N TYR A 58 1.92 -14.05 9.96
CA TYR A 58 3.10 -13.26 9.62
C TYR A 58 3.98 -13.10 10.86
N PHE A 59 5.30 -13.09 10.65
CA PHE A 59 6.26 -12.81 11.71
C PHE A 59 6.26 -11.33 12.10
N PRO A 60 6.67 -10.99 13.33
CA PRO A 60 6.91 -9.61 13.74
C PRO A 60 7.92 -8.90 12.82
N ILE A 61 7.64 -7.64 12.48
CA ILE A 61 8.52 -6.80 11.65
C ILE A 61 8.45 -5.35 12.14
N SER A 62 9.56 -4.59 12.09
CA SER A 62 9.45 -3.14 12.37
C SER A 62 8.74 -2.41 11.23
N GLN A 63 8.03 -1.33 11.55
CA GLN A 63 7.38 -0.53 10.52
C GLN A 63 8.39 0.07 9.52
N GLY A 64 9.58 0.46 9.98
CA GLY A 64 10.64 0.95 9.10
C GLY A 64 11.14 -0.09 8.10
N GLU A 65 11.21 -1.37 8.49
CA GLU A 65 11.56 -2.48 7.59
C GLU A 65 10.47 -2.75 6.57
N TYR A 66 9.21 -2.82 7.02
CA TYR A 66 8.07 -3.05 6.12
C TYR A 66 7.98 -1.94 5.05
N ASN A 67 8.12 -0.67 5.44
CA ASN A 67 8.14 0.44 4.51
C ASN A 67 9.27 0.36 3.49
N ARG A 68 10.48 -0.07 3.90
CA ARG A 68 11.61 -0.25 2.96
C ARG A 68 11.30 -1.29 1.90
N ILE A 69 10.78 -2.45 2.29
CA ILE A 69 10.39 -3.53 1.37
C ILE A 69 9.34 -3.02 0.36
N ARG A 70 8.32 -2.30 0.84
CA ARG A 70 7.26 -1.76 -0.02
C ARG A 70 7.78 -0.67 -0.97
N SER A 71 8.70 0.17 -0.51
CA SER A 71 9.32 1.22 -1.32
C SER A 71 10.19 0.65 -2.44
N MET A 72 10.90 -0.45 -2.18
CA MET A 72 11.70 -1.16 -3.19
C MET A 72 10.87 -1.70 -4.37
N MET A 73 9.57 -1.97 -4.18
CA MET A 73 8.71 -2.40 -5.28
C MET A 73 8.38 -1.27 -6.27
N HIS A 74 8.57 -0.01 -5.87
CA HIS A 74 8.23 1.16 -6.69
C HIS A 74 9.42 1.79 -7.39
N TYR A 75 10.65 1.54 -6.91
CA TYR A 75 11.86 2.16 -7.42
C TYR A 75 12.94 1.12 -7.68
N LEU A 76 13.62 1.23 -8.82
CA LEU A 76 14.83 0.44 -9.09
C LEU A 76 15.85 0.71 -7.99
N ASN A 77 16.25 -0.33 -7.28
CA ASN A 77 17.34 -0.25 -6.31
C ASN A 77 18.65 -0.72 -6.98
N PRO A 78 19.57 0.18 -7.37
CA PRO A 78 20.83 -0.21 -8.01
C PRO A 78 21.80 -0.93 -7.04
N ALA A 79 21.52 -0.91 -5.73
CA ALA A 79 22.25 -1.66 -4.71
C ALA A 79 21.53 -2.96 -4.28
N ALA A 80 20.38 -3.28 -4.87
CA ALA A 80 19.74 -4.58 -4.64
C ALA A 80 20.41 -5.64 -5.53
N GLU A 81 21.18 -6.52 -4.90
CA GLU A 81 21.58 -7.78 -5.50
C GLU A 81 20.33 -8.56 -5.97
N ALA A 82 20.40 -9.11 -7.19
CA ALA A 82 19.37 -9.97 -7.74
C ALA A 82 19.20 -11.21 -6.86
N GLY A 83 18.15 -11.24 -6.03
CA GLY A 83 17.88 -12.35 -5.10
C GLY A 83 17.72 -11.94 -3.63
N GLY A 84 17.87 -10.66 -3.27
CA GLY A 84 17.70 -10.17 -1.89
C GLY A 84 16.25 -10.09 -1.38
N GLY A 85 15.28 -10.53 -2.18
CA GLY A 85 13.87 -10.60 -1.79
C GLY A 85 13.56 -11.95 -1.16
N ILE A 86 14.05 -12.21 0.04
CA ILE A 86 13.38 -13.22 0.88
C ILE A 86 11.96 -12.71 1.11
N ALA A 87 10.99 -13.48 0.63
CA ALA A 87 9.61 -13.29 0.99
C ALA A 87 9.53 -13.67 2.47
N TYR A 88 9.69 -12.67 3.35
CA TYR A 88 10.05 -12.82 4.76
C TYR A 88 11.49 -13.27 4.98
#